data_AF-A0A5P9PF44-F1
#
_entry.id   AF-A0A5P9PF44-F1
#
_cell.length_a   1.000
_cell.length_b   1.000
_cell.length_c   1.000
_cell.angle_alpha   90.00
_cell.angle_beta   90.00
_cell.angle_gamma   90.00
#
_symmetry.space_group_name_H-M   'P 1'
#
loop_
_entity.id
_entity.type
_entity.pdbx_description
1 polymer ?
#
loop_
_entity_poly.entity_id
_entity_poly.type
_entity_poly.pdbx_seq_one_letter_code
_entity_poly.pdbx_strand_id
1 'polypeptide(L)'
;MAENPDFGVVWRGYHRGQVEQCLEELRAELAEAVASHEAAVSQVEDLEKQVAVLLEDNQELQEALDRVCQTPIEPDGLTERLRHMMELARLEATEIRATAHAQRERDEQRRKQTELDFELAMSARRREALHSIEVRKAEAAAEVERILAEARARSEEAEDLRAQIVSQLEAANKILEEDRVTAEVAGEA
;
A
#
# COMPACT_ATOMS: atom_id res chain seq x y z
N MET A 1 32.58 7.18 39.97
CA MET A 1 31.72 8.15 40.67
C MET A 1 31.56 9.34 39.75
N ALA A 2 30.51 9.37 38.93
CA ALA A 2 30.20 10.53 38.09
C ALA A 2 29.16 11.36 38.84
N GLU A 3 29.53 12.59 39.22
CA GLU A 3 28.62 13.57 39.77
C GLU A 3 27.48 13.80 38.76
N ASN A 4 26.26 13.43 39.13
CA ASN A 4 25.08 13.81 38.36
C ASN A 4 24.95 15.34 38.49
N PRO A 5 24.97 16.11 37.38
CA PRO A 5 24.67 17.53 37.44
C PRO A 5 23.21 17.68 37.85
N ASP A 6 22.97 18.12 39.08
CA ASP A 6 21.61 18.28 39.59
C ASP A 6 20.93 19.44 38.83
N PHE A 7 19.74 19.20 38.29
CA PHE A 7 18.99 20.24 37.58
C PHE A 7 18.43 21.25 38.58
N GLY A 8 18.57 22.55 38.30
CA GLY A 8 17.98 23.60 39.13
C GLY A 8 16.44 23.53 39.15
N VAL A 9 15.83 23.57 40.34
CA VAL A 9 14.37 23.45 40.52
C VAL A 9 13.69 24.82 40.49
N VAL A 10 12.61 24.96 39.71
CA VAL A 10 11.82 26.20 39.55
C VAL A 10 10.33 25.92 39.79
N TRP A 11 9.57 26.90 40.28
CA TRP A 11 8.16 26.78 40.73
C TRP A 11 7.17 26.27 39.66
N ARG A 12 7.57 26.25 38.38
CA ARG A 12 6.88 25.58 37.26
C ARG A 12 7.89 24.84 36.37
N GLY A 13 8.49 23.77 36.89
CA GLY A 13 9.42 22.91 36.17
C GLY A 13 8.83 21.56 35.77
N TYR A 14 9.63 20.76 35.05
CA TYR A 14 9.29 19.37 34.75
C TYR A 14 9.27 18.51 36.01
N HIS A 15 8.45 17.45 36.01
CA HIS A 15 8.36 16.53 37.13
C HIS A 15 9.66 15.73 37.25
N ARG A 16 10.38 15.91 38.37
CA ARG A 16 11.70 15.31 38.62
C ARG A 16 11.74 13.81 38.32
N GLY A 17 10.78 13.03 38.81
CA GLY A 17 10.75 11.59 38.57
C GLY A 17 10.51 11.19 37.10
N GLN A 18 9.81 12.02 36.32
CA GLN A 18 9.64 11.78 34.88
C GLN A 18 10.92 12.11 34.11
N VAL A 19 11.64 13.16 34.53
CA VAL A 19 12.93 13.53 33.94
C VAL A 19 13.98 12.47 34.26
N GLU A 20 14.04 11.99 35.51
CA GLU A 20 14.96 10.92 35.92
C GLU A 20 14.70 9.64 35.11
N GLN A 21 13.44 9.22 34.97
CA GLN A 21 13.08 8.06 34.14
C GLN A 21 13.48 8.26 32.67
N CYS A 22 13.17 9.41 32.06
CA CYS A 22 13.54 9.69 30.67
C CYS A 22 15.06 9.72 30.46
N LEU A 23 15.83 10.23 31.43
CA LEU A 23 17.29 10.22 31.37
C LEU A 23 17.86 8.81 31.54
N GLU A 24 17.25 7.96 32.35
CA GLU A 24 17.64 6.55 32.46
C GLU A 24 17.37 5.81 31.15
N GLU A 25 16.21 6.02 30.53
CA GLU A 25 15.87 5.48 29.20
C GLU A 25 16.87 5.97 28.13
N LEU A 26 17.13 7.27 28.05
CA LEU A 26 18.12 7.84 27.12
C LEU A 26 19.55 7.34 27.36
N ARG A 27 19.94 7.12 28.63
CA ARG A 27 21.25 6.53 28.96
C ARG A 27 21.35 5.09 28.50
N ALA A 28 20.27 4.32 28.66
CA ALA A 28 20.20 2.95 28.16
C ALA A 28 20.30 2.91 26.63
N GLU A 29 19.55 3.76 25.93
CA GLU A 29 19.61 3.90 24.47
C GLU A 29 21.00 4.31 23.98
N LEU A 30 21.64 5.28 24.65
CA LEU A 30 23.00 5.70 24.30
C LEU A 30 24.02 4.58 24.54
N ALA A 31 23.89 3.83 25.63
CA ALA A 31 24.75 2.68 25.91
C ALA A 31 24.60 1.60 24.84
N GLU A 32 23.37 1.31 24.40
CA GLU A 32 23.11 0.38 23.30
C GLU A 32 23.69 0.89 21.98
N ALA A 33 23.52 2.17 21.66
CA ALA A 33 24.06 2.79 20.45
C ALA A 33 25.60 2.77 20.44
N VAL A 34 26.25 3.03 21.57
CA VAL A 34 27.71 2.94 21.71
C VAL A 34 28.17 1.50 21.54
N ALA A 35 27.49 0.52 22.15
CA ALA A 35 27.82 -0.89 21.99
C ALA A 35 27.67 -1.34 20.52
N SER A 36 26.62 -0.91 19.83
CA SER A 36 26.44 -1.17 18.40
C SER A 36 27.53 -0.51 17.56
N HIS A 37 27.95 0.70 17.90
CA HIS A 37 29.04 1.39 17.22
C HIS A 37 30.38 0.68 17.42
N GLU A 38 30.71 0.28 18.65
CA GLU A 38 31.92 -0.49 18.95
C GLU A 38 31.93 -1.82 18.21
N ALA A 39 30.79 -2.52 18.13
CA ALA A 39 30.67 -3.74 17.34
C ALA A 39 30.89 -3.48 15.84
N ALA A 40 30.36 -2.38 15.30
CA ALA A 40 30.59 -2.00 13.90
C ALA A 40 32.06 -1.64 13.63
N VAL A 41 32.71 -0.90 14.53
CA VAL A 41 34.15 -0.58 14.43
C VAL A 41 34.99 -1.87 14.42
N SER A 42 34.71 -2.80 15.33
CA SER A 42 35.39 -4.10 15.36
C SER A 42 35.21 -4.88 14.05
N GLN A 43 34.02 -4.84 13.44
CA GLN A 43 33.78 -5.49 12.14
C GLN A 43 34.59 -4.83 11.02
N VAL A 44 34.70 -3.50 11.01
CA VAL A 44 35.52 -2.78 10.04
C VAL A 44 37.00 -3.15 10.19
N GLU A 45 37.54 -3.18 11.41
CA GLU A 45 38.92 -3.58 11.66
C GLU A 45 39.21 -5.03 11.19
N ASP A 46 38.27 -5.95 11.39
CA ASP A 46 38.42 -7.34 10.93
C ASP A 46 38.32 -7.47 9.41
N LEU A 47 37.49 -6.64 8.76
CA LEU A 47 37.43 -6.55 7.30
C LEU A 47 38.71 -5.94 6.72
N GLU A 48 39.28 -4.91 7.35
CA GLU A 48 40.55 -4.31 6.94
C GLU A 48 41.69 -5.33 7.00
N LYS A 49 41.75 -6.15 8.05
CA LYS A 49 42.70 -7.27 8.14
C LYS A 49 42.50 -8.29 7.02
N GLN A 50 41.25 -8.66 6.73
CA GLN A 50 40.95 -9.59 5.63
C GLN A 50 41.35 -9.03 4.27
N VAL A 51 41.10 -7.75 4.01
CA VAL A 51 41.51 -7.09 2.77
C VAL A 51 43.04 -7.04 2.66
N ALA A 52 43.75 -6.74 3.75
CA ALA A 52 45.21 -6.74 3.76
C ALA A 52 45.78 -8.12 3.39
N VAL A 53 45.27 -9.20 3.99
CA VAL A 53 45.67 -10.58 3.66
C VAL A 53 45.37 -10.91 2.20
N LEU A 54 44.17 -10.59 1.70
CA LEU A 54 43.81 -10.87 0.31
C LEU A 54 44.67 -10.09 -0.69
N LEU A 55 45.12 -8.88 -0.35
CA LEU A 55 46.03 -8.10 -1.20
C LEU A 55 47.43 -8.70 -1.22
N GLU A 56 47.93 -9.19 -0.09
CA GLU A 56 49.21 -9.92 0.00
C GLU A 56 49.16 -11.20 -0.83
N ASP A 57 48.11 -12.02 -0.65
CA ASP A 57 47.88 -13.22 -1.45
C ASP A 57 47.83 -12.92 -2.96
N ASN A 58 47.17 -11.81 -3.35
CA ASN A 58 47.08 -11.44 -4.76
C ASN A 58 48.44 -11.06 -5.34
N GLN A 59 49.26 -10.33 -4.57
CA GLN A 59 50.63 -9.99 -4.97
C GLN A 59 51.49 -11.25 -5.11
N GLU A 60 51.43 -12.18 -4.16
CA GLU A 60 52.15 -13.46 -4.24
C GLU A 60 51.74 -14.29 -5.47
N LEU A 61 50.43 -14.34 -5.76
CA LEU A 61 49.89 -15.02 -6.93
C LEU A 61 50.34 -14.36 -8.24
N GLN A 62 50.36 -13.02 -8.30
CA GLN A 62 50.85 -12.27 -9.45
C GLN A 62 52.33 -12.53 -9.69
N GLU A 63 53.16 -12.48 -8.65
CA GLU A 63 54.59 -12.80 -8.77
C GLU A 63 54.83 -14.25 -9.17
N ALA A 64 54.04 -15.20 -8.64
CA ALA A 64 54.09 -16.59 -9.04
C ALA A 64 53.72 -16.77 -10.51
N LEU A 65 52.67 -16.09 -10.97
CA LEU A 65 52.26 -16.09 -12.37
C LEU A 65 53.35 -15.49 -13.27
N ASP A 66 53.95 -14.38 -12.88
CA ASP A 66 55.02 -13.74 -13.63
C ASP A 66 56.25 -14.66 -13.74
N ARG A 67 56.62 -15.36 -12.65
CA ARG A 67 57.69 -16.38 -12.70
C ARG A 67 57.36 -17.51 -13.67
N VAL A 68 56.15 -18.06 -13.61
CA VAL A 68 55.69 -19.13 -14.51
C VAL A 68 55.61 -18.67 -15.97
N CYS A 69 55.29 -17.40 -16.21
CA CYS A 69 55.25 -16.82 -17.54
C CYS A 69 56.65 -16.48 -18.10
N GLN A 70 57.62 -16.18 -17.22
CA GLN A 70 59.00 -15.84 -17.60
C GLN A 70 59.90 -17.07 -17.85
N THR A 71 59.56 -18.25 -17.31
CA THR A 71 60.29 -19.49 -17.66
C THR A 71 60.08 -19.85 -19.13
N PRO A 72 61.15 -20.07 -19.94
CA PRO A 72 61.01 -20.49 -21.32
C PRO A 72 60.22 -21.79 -21.40
N ILE A 73 59.13 -21.77 -22.15
CA ILE A 73 58.23 -22.91 -22.26
C ILE A 73 58.95 -24.01 -23.05
N GLU A 74 59.18 -25.15 -22.41
CA GLU A 74 59.61 -26.36 -23.11
C GLU A 74 58.54 -26.77 -24.13
N PRO A 75 58.91 -27.17 -25.36
CA PRO A 75 57.96 -27.40 -26.46
C PRO A 75 56.88 -28.44 -26.15
N ASP A 76 57.15 -29.40 -25.26
CA ASP A 76 56.16 -30.39 -24.80
C ASP A 76 55.13 -29.81 -23.81
N GLY A 77 55.49 -28.77 -23.06
CA GLY A 77 54.62 -28.10 -22.07
C GLY A 77 53.52 -27.23 -22.69
N LEU A 78 53.68 -26.80 -23.95
CA LEU A 78 52.65 -26.04 -24.68
C LEU A 78 51.36 -26.86 -24.87
N THR A 79 51.49 -28.16 -25.15
CA THR A 79 50.34 -29.05 -25.39
C THR A 79 49.55 -29.29 -24.11
N GLU A 80 50.25 -29.48 -22.99
CA GLU A 80 49.62 -29.63 -21.66
C GLU A 80 48.89 -28.35 -21.26
N ARG A 81 49.51 -27.19 -21.47
CA ARG A 81 48.91 -25.89 -21.16
C ARG A 81 47.69 -25.59 -22.02
N LEU A 82 47.72 -25.91 -23.32
CA LEU A 82 46.55 -25.75 -24.20
C LEU A 82 45.40 -26.65 -23.78
N ARG A 83 45.69 -27.89 -23.34
CA ARG A 83 44.67 -28.80 -22.80
C ARG A 83 44.05 -28.22 -21.52
N HIS A 84 44.88 -27.75 -20.60
CA HIS A 84 44.42 -27.15 -19.35
C HIS A 84 43.60 -25.87 -19.60
N MET A 85 44.04 -24.98 -20.49
CA MET A 85 43.25 -23.80 -20.88
C MET A 85 41.92 -24.17 -21.52
N MET A 86 41.88 -25.23 -22.34
CA MET A 86 40.64 -25.71 -22.95
C MET A 86 39.69 -26.32 -21.91
N GLU A 87 40.22 -26.99 -20.89
CA GLU A 87 39.45 -27.48 -19.75
C GLU A 87 38.89 -26.34 -18.91
N LEU A 88 39.70 -25.32 -18.59
CA LEU A 88 39.24 -24.12 -17.90
C LEU A 88 38.16 -23.38 -18.68
N ALA A 89 38.36 -23.16 -19.99
CA ALA A 89 37.36 -22.53 -20.85
C ALA A 89 36.05 -23.33 -20.92
N ARG A 90 36.12 -24.68 -20.86
CA ARG A 90 34.92 -25.53 -20.79
C ARG A 90 34.22 -25.38 -19.44
N LEU A 91 34.96 -25.36 -18.33
CA LEU A 91 34.41 -25.15 -17.01
C LEU A 91 33.73 -23.78 -16.91
N GLU A 92 34.39 -22.73 -17.38
CA GLU A 92 33.83 -21.38 -17.42
C GLU A 92 32.57 -21.32 -18.30
N ALA A 93 32.59 -21.96 -19.49
CA ALA A 93 31.40 -22.05 -20.33
C ALA A 93 30.24 -22.80 -19.65
N THR A 94 30.52 -23.84 -18.85
CA THR A 94 29.48 -24.53 -18.08
C THR A 94 28.92 -23.67 -16.96
N GLU A 95 29.77 -22.89 -16.29
CA GLU A 95 29.36 -21.96 -15.23
C GLU A 95 28.51 -20.82 -15.79
N ILE A 96 28.91 -20.21 -16.91
CA ILE A 96 28.13 -19.19 -17.62
C ILE A 96 26.76 -19.73 -18.03
N ARG A 97 26.69 -20.97 -18.53
CA ARG A 97 25.41 -21.59 -18.86
C ARG A 97 24.55 -21.85 -17.63
N ALA A 98 25.14 -22.37 -16.55
CA ALA A 98 24.42 -22.65 -15.31
C ALA A 98 23.85 -21.37 -14.69
N THR A 99 24.64 -20.30 -14.64
CA THR A 99 24.20 -18.98 -14.16
C THR A 99 23.10 -18.39 -15.05
N ALA A 100 23.24 -18.45 -16.37
CA ALA A 100 22.21 -18.00 -17.30
C ALA A 100 20.90 -18.81 -17.16
N HIS A 101 20.98 -20.13 -16.94
CA HIS A 101 19.82 -20.97 -16.67
C HIS A 101 19.13 -20.58 -15.35
N ALA A 102 19.90 -20.43 -14.27
CA ALA A 102 19.36 -20.03 -12.97
C ALA A 102 18.70 -18.63 -13.02
N GLN A 103 19.29 -17.69 -13.77
CA GLN A 103 18.68 -16.37 -14.00
C GLN A 103 17.36 -16.48 -14.76
N ARG A 104 17.30 -17.27 -15.83
CA ARG A 104 16.06 -17.50 -16.58
C ARG A 104 14.96 -18.11 -15.70
N GLU A 105 15.29 -19.11 -14.89
CA GLU A 105 14.32 -19.72 -13.96
C GLU A 105 13.79 -18.71 -12.94
N ARG A 106 14.66 -17.88 -12.37
CA ARG A 106 14.26 -16.80 -11.45
C ARG A 106 13.35 -15.78 -12.13
N ASP A 107 13.69 -15.37 -13.35
CA ASP A 107 12.87 -14.42 -14.10
C ASP A 107 11.51 -15.01 -14.48
N GLU A 108 11.45 -16.28 -14.86
CA GLU A 108 10.19 -16.98 -15.12
C GLU A 108 9.32 -17.10 -13.86
N GLN A 109 9.93 -17.41 -12.71
CA GLN A 109 9.23 -17.44 -11.43
C GLN A 109 8.68 -16.05 -11.07
N ARG A 110 9.48 -14.99 -11.23
CA ARG A 110 9.04 -13.60 -10.98
C ARG A 110 7.91 -13.18 -11.91
N ARG A 111 7.94 -13.58 -13.19
CA ARG A 111 6.86 -13.33 -14.14
C ARG A 111 5.57 -14.01 -13.70
N LYS A 112 5.64 -15.30 -13.35
CA LYS A 112 4.48 -16.06 -12.84
C LYS A 112 3.91 -15.45 -11.57
N GLN A 113 4.75 -15.04 -10.62
CA GLN A 113 4.30 -14.37 -9.40
C GLN A 113 3.59 -13.05 -9.72
N THR A 114 4.20 -12.21 -10.57
CA THR A 114 3.59 -10.95 -11.01
C THR A 114 2.23 -11.17 -11.67
N GLU A 115 2.10 -12.21 -12.50
CA GLU A 115 0.85 -12.56 -13.16
C GLU A 115 -0.24 -12.97 -12.16
N LEU A 116 0.09 -13.82 -11.19
CA LEU A 116 -0.83 -14.22 -10.12
C LEU A 116 -1.26 -13.02 -9.24
N ASP A 117 -0.31 -12.18 -8.85
CA ASP A 117 -0.59 -10.98 -8.05
C ASP A 117 -1.49 -10.01 -8.80
N PHE A 118 -1.24 -9.85 -10.11
CA PHE A 118 -2.07 -9.03 -10.98
C PHE A 118 -3.50 -9.59 -11.08
N GLU A 119 -3.66 -10.90 -11.31
CA GLU A 119 -4.96 -11.55 -11.35
C GLU A 119 -5.74 -11.36 -10.04
N LEU A 120 -5.06 -11.55 -8.90
CA LEU A 120 -5.65 -11.35 -7.58
C LEU A 120 -6.11 -9.89 -7.39
N ALA A 121 -5.24 -8.93 -7.68
CA ALA A 121 -5.56 -7.50 -7.57
C ALA A 121 -6.73 -7.10 -8.48
N MET A 122 -6.73 -7.59 -9.73
CA MET A 122 -7.80 -7.32 -10.68
C MET A 122 -9.12 -7.96 -10.28
N SER A 123 -9.09 -9.17 -9.70
CA SER A 123 -10.29 -9.84 -9.18
C SER A 123 -10.88 -9.10 -7.98
N ALA A 124 -10.04 -8.58 -7.08
CA ALA A 124 -10.46 -7.76 -5.94
C ALA A 124 -11.11 -6.46 -6.44
N ARG A 125 -10.44 -5.74 -7.34
CA ARG A 125 -10.97 -4.51 -7.96
C ARG A 125 -12.29 -4.76 -8.68
N ARG A 126 -12.43 -5.89 -9.39
CA ARG A 126 -13.70 -6.25 -10.05
C ARG A 126 -14.82 -6.46 -9.04
N ARG A 127 -14.56 -7.16 -7.93
CA ARG A 127 -15.54 -7.37 -6.86
C ARG A 127 -15.99 -6.05 -6.23
N GLU A 128 -15.05 -5.16 -5.94
CA GLU A 128 -15.35 -3.82 -5.40
C GLU A 128 -16.17 -2.98 -6.38
N ALA A 129 -15.81 -2.99 -7.67
CA ALA A 129 -16.57 -2.29 -8.70
C ALA A 129 -18.00 -2.81 -8.81
N LEU A 130 -18.19 -4.14 -8.82
CA LEU A 130 -19.53 -4.74 -8.82
C LEU A 130 -20.32 -4.37 -7.58
N HIS A 131 -19.70 -4.43 -6.40
CA HIS A 131 -20.34 -4.01 -5.16
C HIS A 131 -20.79 -2.55 -5.21
N SER A 132 -19.94 -1.65 -5.70
CA SER A 132 -20.29 -0.23 -5.84
C SER A 132 -21.46 0.02 -6.80
N ILE A 133 -21.57 -0.80 -7.86
CA ILE A 133 -22.70 -0.74 -8.80
C ILE A 133 -23.99 -1.20 -8.11
N GLU A 134 -23.94 -2.30 -7.36
CA GLU A 134 -25.11 -2.82 -6.66
C GLU A 134 -25.59 -1.86 -5.56
N VAL A 135 -24.68 -1.23 -4.82
CA VAL A 135 -25.03 -0.17 -3.85
C VAL A 135 -25.73 0.99 -4.56
N ARG A 136 -25.16 1.52 -5.65
CA ARG A 136 -25.78 2.62 -6.40
C ARG A 136 -27.15 2.25 -7.00
N LYS A 137 -27.32 1.01 -7.45
CA LYS A 137 -28.62 0.52 -7.93
C LYS A 137 -29.64 0.46 -6.81
N ALA A 138 -29.26 -0.03 -5.63
CA ALA A 138 -30.14 -0.09 -4.47
C ALA A 138 -30.54 1.32 -4.01
N GLU A 139 -29.60 2.26 -3.95
CA GLU A 139 -29.86 3.67 -3.65
C GLU A 139 -30.82 4.30 -4.67
N ALA A 140 -30.58 4.08 -5.97
CA ALA A 140 -31.45 4.59 -7.02
C ALA A 140 -32.86 3.98 -6.96
N ALA A 141 -32.98 2.69 -6.66
CA ALA A 141 -34.27 2.01 -6.51
C ALA A 141 -35.06 2.58 -5.31
N ALA A 142 -34.40 2.76 -4.16
CA ALA A 142 -35.01 3.35 -2.98
C ALA A 142 -35.48 4.80 -3.23
N GLU A 143 -34.71 5.57 -3.99
CA GLU A 143 -35.08 6.94 -4.36
C GLU A 143 -36.30 6.96 -5.30
N VAL A 144 -36.34 6.07 -6.30
CA VAL A 144 -37.51 5.93 -7.18
C VAL A 144 -38.76 5.54 -6.38
N GLU A 145 -38.65 4.59 -5.45
CA GLU A 145 -39.76 4.21 -4.58
C GLU A 145 -40.25 5.39 -3.73
N ARG A 146 -39.33 6.18 -3.17
CA ARG A 146 -39.66 7.39 -2.40
C ARG A 146 -40.41 8.42 -3.24
N ILE A 147 -39.92 8.71 -4.44
CA ILE A 147 -40.55 9.66 -5.37
C ILE A 147 -41.95 9.16 -5.78
N LEU A 148 -42.10 7.87 -6.08
CA LEU A 148 -43.40 7.29 -6.42
C LEU A 148 -44.38 7.34 -5.26
N ALA A 149 -43.93 7.08 -4.03
CA ALA A 149 -44.77 7.20 -2.84
C ALA A 149 -45.23 8.64 -2.61
N GLU A 150 -44.31 9.62 -2.75
CA GLU A 150 -44.63 11.05 -2.63
C GLU A 150 -45.60 11.52 -3.72
N ALA A 151 -45.40 11.07 -4.97
CA ALA A 151 -46.28 11.39 -6.08
C ALA A 151 -47.69 10.80 -5.89
N ARG A 152 -47.80 9.58 -5.35
CA ARG A 152 -49.10 8.96 -5.03
C ARG A 152 -49.82 9.73 -3.92
N ALA A 153 -49.13 10.04 -2.82
CA ALA A 153 -49.71 10.82 -1.73
C ALA A 153 -50.24 12.19 -2.22
N ARG A 154 -49.47 12.90 -3.06
CA ARG A 154 -49.93 14.16 -3.66
C ARG A 154 -51.13 13.99 -4.59
N SER A 155 -51.20 12.87 -5.32
CA SER A 155 -52.35 12.57 -6.19
C SER A 155 -53.61 12.32 -5.36
N GLU A 156 -53.50 11.55 -4.27
CA GLU A 156 -54.59 11.29 -3.33
C GLU A 156 -55.07 12.60 -2.69
N GLU A 157 -54.16 13.44 -2.20
CA GLU A 157 -54.49 14.77 -1.66
C GLU A 157 -55.22 15.66 -2.68
N ALA A 158 -54.78 15.66 -3.94
CA ALA A 158 -55.41 16.44 -5.00
C ALA A 158 -56.81 15.90 -5.36
N GLU A 159 -57.01 14.58 -5.33
CA GLU A 159 -58.32 13.94 -5.52
C GLU A 159 -59.28 14.29 -4.38
N ASP A 160 -58.82 14.24 -3.13
CA ASP A 160 -59.60 14.61 -1.94
C ASP A 160 -60.02 16.08 -1.99
N LEU A 161 -59.09 16.99 -2.30
CA LEU A 161 -59.40 18.42 -2.46
C LEU A 161 -60.42 18.64 -3.58
N ARG A 162 -60.27 17.94 -4.71
CA ARG A 162 -61.22 18.04 -5.83
C ARG A 162 -62.60 17.53 -5.41
N ALA A 163 -62.70 16.43 -4.67
CA ALA A 163 -63.97 15.92 -4.16
C ALA A 163 -64.63 16.91 -3.19
N GLN A 164 -63.86 17.54 -2.30
CA GLN A 164 -64.34 18.60 -1.42
C GLN A 164 -64.89 19.79 -2.21
N ILE A 165 -64.15 20.28 -3.21
CA ILE A 165 -64.58 21.40 -4.06
C ILE A 165 -65.89 21.06 -4.79
N VAL A 166 -66.00 19.85 -5.37
CA VAL A 166 -67.25 19.41 -6.03
C VAL A 166 -68.42 19.44 -5.05
N SER A 167 -68.24 18.89 -3.85
CA SER A 167 -69.30 18.89 -2.83
C SER A 167 -69.71 20.31 -2.39
N GLN A 168 -68.74 21.23 -2.28
CA GLN A 168 -69.01 22.63 -1.95
C GLN A 168 -69.76 23.35 -3.08
N LEU A 169 -69.41 23.09 -4.34
CA LEU A 169 -70.11 23.64 -5.50
C LEU A 169 -71.54 23.09 -5.61
N GLU A 170 -71.76 21.80 -5.33
CA GLU A 170 -73.10 21.21 -5.26
C GLU A 170 -73.94 21.86 -4.16
N ALA A 171 -73.38 22.06 -2.96
CA ALA A 171 -74.06 22.75 -1.88
C ALA A 171 -74.39 24.22 -2.23
N ALA A 172 -73.44 24.95 -2.83
CA ALA A 172 -73.66 26.32 -3.27
C ALA A 172 -74.74 26.42 -4.36
N ASN A 173 -74.72 25.53 -5.35
CA ASN A 173 -75.75 25.47 -6.39
C ASN A 173 -77.13 25.20 -5.80
N LYS A 174 -77.23 24.31 -4.80
CA LYS A 174 -78.49 24.04 -4.12
C LYS A 174 -79.05 25.30 -3.43
N ILE A 175 -78.20 26.06 -2.74
CA ILE A 175 -78.59 27.32 -2.11
C ILE A 175 -79.07 28.33 -3.18
N LEU A 176 -78.37 28.44 -4.30
CA LEU A 176 -78.77 29.34 -5.39
C LEU A 176 -80.11 28.95 -6.04
N GLU A 177 -80.38 27.65 -6.21
CA GLU A 177 -81.67 27.15 -6.69
C GLU A 177 -82.79 27.43 -5.68
N GLU A 178 -82.54 27.21 -4.38
CA GLU A 178 -83.49 27.57 -3.31
C GLU A 178 -83.80 29.09 -3.33
N ASP A 179 -82.78 29.94 -3.44
CA ASP A 179 -82.94 31.40 -3.55
C ASP A 179 -83.74 31.79 -4.81
N ARG A 180 -83.49 31.15 -5.97
CA ARG A 180 -84.22 31.43 -7.21
C ARG A 180 -85.69 31.07 -7.12
N VAL A 181 -86.02 29.92 -6.52
CA VAL A 181 -87.41 29.51 -6.27
C VAL A 181 -88.10 30.50 -5.33
N THR A 182 -87.44 30.98 -4.28
CA THR A 182 -88.02 32.01 -3.40
C THR A 182 -88.23 33.36 -4.10
N ALA A 183 -87.35 33.75 -5.02
CA ALA A 183 -87.48 34.97 -5.80
C ALA A 183 -88.61 34.88 -6.86
N GLU A 184 -88.80 33.72 -7.50
CA GLU A 184 -89.94 33.48 -8.40
C GLU A 184 -91.27 33.52 -7.64
N VAL A 185 -91.35 32.94 -6.43
CA VAL A 185 -92.56 32.98 -5.57
C VAL A 185 -92.86 34.39 -5.04
N ALA A 186 -91.84 35.23 -4.82
CA ALA A 186 -92.01 36.62 -4.37
C ALA A 186 -92.37 37.60 -5.51
N GLY A 187 -92.11 37.24 -6.78
CA GLY A 187 -92.43 38.05 -7.96
C GLY A 187 -93.86 37.88 -8.51
N GLU A 188 -94.58 36.85 -8.07
CA GLU A 188 -95.99 36.56 -8.45
C GLU A 188 -97.04 37.07 -7.43
N ALA A 189 -96.62 37.81 -6.39
CA ALA A 189 -97.49 38.43 -5.38
C ALA A 189 -97.58 39.95 -5.55
#